data_AF-A0A955M5D6-F1
#
_entry.id   AF-A0A955M5D6-F1
#
_cell.length_a   1.000
_cell.length_b   1.000
_cell.length_c   1.000
_cell.angle_alpha   90.00
_cell.angle_beta   90.00
_cell.angle_gamma   90.00
#
_symmetry.space_group_name_H-M   'P 1'
#
loop_
_entity.id
_entity.type
_entity.pdbx_description
1 polymer ?
#
loop_
_entity_poly.entity_id
_entity_poly.type
_entity_poly.pdbx_seq_one_letter_code
_entity_poly.pdbx_strand_id
1 'polypeptide(L)'
;MTPGAIIDMLHILSGTVTFFLGALQFIRYIRENFIAFHRLTGKCYILCVLLSSPTAFFISFRSPLILAAAGTAIQSALWLITTLFAWRSIMKKDIIKHSQWMLRSYALVLTAPLLRLCIVFLKYGAGIDYQANFNFYYPLFVWLGFLPLVLAEFYIYSRRTK
;
A
#
# COMPACT_ATOMS: atom_id res chain seq x y z
N MET A 1 -23.66 11.64 -8.30
CA MET A 1 -22.87 10.60 -7.58
C MET A 1 -23.16 10.73 -6.09
N THR A 2 -23.29 9.61 -5.37
CA THR A 2 -23.42 9.64 -3.91
C THR A 2 -22.07 9.97 -3.25
N PRO A 3 -22.03 10.54 -2.04
CA PRO A 3 -20.77 10.82 -1.34
C PRO A 3 -19.86 9.60 -1.18
N GLY A 4 -20.44 8.42 -0.92
CA GLY A 4 -19.69 7.16 -0.83
C GLY A 4 -18.99 6.77 -2.13
N ALA A 5 -19.65 6.93 -3.28
CA ALA A 5 -19.06 6.62 -4.58
C ALA A 5 -17.86 7.53 -4.92
N ILE A 6 -17.88 8.79 -4.46
CA ILE A 6 -16.77 9.72 -4.64
C ILE A 6 -15.55 9.26 -3.82
N ILE A 7 -15.76 8.83 -2.56
CA ILE A 7 -14.71 8.29 -1.69
C ILE A 7 -14.07 7.05 -2.33
N ASP A 8 -14.88 6.13 -2.84
CA ASP A 8 -14.42 4.91 -3.50
C ASP A 8 -13.60 5.23 -4.75
N MET A 9 -14.09 6.14 -5.60
CA MET A 9 -13.37 6.56 -6.80
C MET A 9 -12.03 7.23 -6.46
N LEU A 10 -12.02 8.14 -5.49
CA LEU A 10 -10.80 8.80 -5.02
C LEU A 10 -9.78 7.77 -4.55
N HIS A 11 -10.19 6.82 -3.71
CA HIS A 11 -9.32 5.76 -3.22
C HIS A 11 -8.72 4.93 -4.35
N ILE A 12 -9.56 4.45 -5.27
CA ILE A 12 -9.14 3.56 -6.38
C ILE A 12 -8.18 4.28 -7.32
N LEU A 13 -8.53 5.50 -7.77
CA LEU A 13 -7.70 6.26 -8.71
C LEU A 13 -6.36 6.63 -8.07
N SER A 14 -6.39 7.23 -6.88
CA SER A 14 -5.16 7.64 -6.19
C SER A 14 -4.29 6.43 -5.80
N GLY A 15 -4.88 5.33 -5.35
CA GLY A 15 -4.16 4.09 -5.05
C GLY A 15 -3.50 3.48 -6.28
N THR A 16 -4.20 3.47 -7.42
CA THR A 16 -3.66 2.97 -8.70
C THR A 16 -2.47 3.80 -9.16
N VAL A 17 -2.59 5.14 -9.13
CA VAL A 17 -1.46 6.03 -9.46
C VAL A 17 -0.29 5.79 -8.51
N THR A 18 -0.57 5.62 -7.20
CA THR A 18 0.47 5.36 -6.20
C THR A 18 1.22 4.06 -6.46
N PHE A 19 0.53 3.00 -6.88
CA PHE A 19 1.14 1.72 -7.26
C PHE A 19 2.18 1.90 -8.37
N PHE A 20 1.80 2.53 -9.49
CA PHE A 20 2.72 2.73 -10.61
C PHE A 20 3.87 3.69 -10.26
N LEU A 21 3.57 4.82 -9.62
CA LEU A 21 4.61 5.78 -9.24
C LEU A 21 5.59 5.21 -8.21
N GLY A 22 5.10 4.36 -7.30
CA GLY A 22 5.90 3.68 -6.31
C GLY A 22 6.92 2.75 -6.95
N ALA A 23 6.51 1.94 -7.94
CA ALA A 23 7.41 1.07 -8.70
C ALA A 23 8.59 1.84 -9.31
N LEU A 24 8.31 3.01 -9.91
CA LEU A 24 9.33 3.88 -10.50
C LEU A 24 10.38 4.36 -9.48
N GLN A 25 10.02 4.52 -8.21
CA GLN A 25 10.96 4.98 -7.16
C GLN A 25 12.09 3.98 -6.90
N PHE A 26 11.85 2.69 -7.14
CA PHE A 26 12.81 1.62 -6.85
C PHE A 26 13.72 1.30 -8.04
N ILE A 27 13.40 1.77 -9.25
CA ILE A 27 14.25 1.61 -10.43
C ILE A 27 15.56 2.37 -10.24
N ARG A 28 16.67 1.62 -10.14
CA ARG A 28 18.01 2.17 -9.90
C ARG A 28 18.40 3.22 -10.94
N TYR A 29 18.17 2.93 -12.22
CA TYR A 29 18.50 3.81 -13.33
C TYR A 29 17.82 5.19 -13.21
N ILE A 30 16.53 5.22 -12.84
CA ILE A 30 15.78 6.48 -12.63
C ILE A 30 16.33 7.25 -11.43
N ARG A 31 16.59 6.56 -10.32
CA ARG A 31 17.07 7.17 -9.08
C ARG A 31 18.47 7.80 -9.22
N GLU A 32 19.33 7.20 -10.04
CA GLU A 32 20.71 7.64 -10.23
C GLU A 32 20.87 8.66 -11.38
N ASN A 33 20.12 8.51 -12.47
CA ASN A 33 20.30 9.33 -13.68
C ASN A 33 19.22 10.41 -13.87
N PHE A 34 18.03 10.24 -13.29
CA PHE A 34 16.88 11.13 -13.48
C PHE A 34 16.33 11.65 -12.15
N ILE A 35 17.20 12.26 -11.33
CA ILE A 35 16.86 12.66 -9.96
C ILE A 35 15.69 13.66 -9.87
N ALA A 36 15.57 14.59 -10.84
CA ALA A 36 14.46 15.53 -10.89
C ALA A 36 13.11 14.80 -11.10
N PHE A 37 13.10 13.80 -11.98
CA PHE A 37 11.94 12.95 -12.24
C PHE A 37 11.59 12.08 -11.02
N HIS A 38 12.59 11.47 -10.37
CA HIS A 38 12.41 10.74 -9.11
C HIS A 38 11.75 11.63 -8.04
N ARG A 39 12.22 12.87 -7.86
CA ARG A 39 11.64 13.82 -6.89
C ARG A 39 10.21 14.23 -7.25
N LEU A 40 9.92 14.48 -8.53
CA LEU A 40 8.58 14.86 -8.97
C LEU A 40 7.59 13.71 -8.75
N THR A 41 7.92 12.52 -9.24
CA THR A 41 7.08 11.32 -9.08
C THR A 41 6.92 10.91 -7.62
N GLY A 42 7.96 11.08 -6.79
CA GLY A 42 7.89 10.87 -5.34
C GLY A 42 6.96 11.85 -4.62
N LYS A 43 6.92 13.13 -5.03
CA LYS A 43 5.94 14.10 -4.49
C LYS A 43 4.51 13.71 -4.90
N CYS A 44 4.29 13.35 -6.16
CA CYS A 44 3.00 12.88 -6.64
C CYS A 44 2.55 11.60 -5.89
N TYR A 45 3.47 10.65 -5.68
CA TYR A 45 3.23 9.46 -4.86
C TYR A 45 2.71 9.85 -3.46
N ILE A 46 3.41 10.73 -2.75
CA ILE A 46 3.03 11.15 -1.39
C ILE A 46 1.64 11.81 -1.41
N LEU A 47 1.36 12.72 -2.34
CA LEU A 47 0.05 13.36 -2.46
C LEU A 47 -1.07 12.34 -2.72
N CYS A 48 -0.83 11.34 -3.57
CA CYS A 48 -1.80 10.28 -3.82
C CYS A 48 -2.03 9.41 -2.57
N VAL A 49 -0.99 9.08 -1.79
CA VAL A 49 -1.16 8.39 -0.50
C VAL A 49 -1.99 9.22 0.47
N LEU A 50 -1.75 10.53 0.56
CA LEU A 50 -2.49 11.44 1.45
C LEU A 50 -4.00 11.50 1.12
N LEU A 51 -4.39 11.16 -0.12
CA LEU A 51 -5.79 11.02 -0.52
C LEU A 51 -6.29 9.58 -0.35
N SER A 52 -5.52 8.59 -0.79
CA SER A 52 -5.93 7.19 -0.83
C SER A 52 -6.03 6.57 0.55
N SER A 53 -5.11 6.88 1.45
CA SER A 53 -5.03 6.25 2.77
C SER A 53 -6.19 6.67 3.69
N PRO A 54 -6.52 7.97 3.83
CA PRO A 54 -7.69 8.37 4.61
C PRO A 54 -9.00 7.86 4.03
N THR A 55 -9.14 7.89 2.70
CA THR A 55 -10.33 7.33 2.05
C THR A 55 -10.44 5.82 2.32
N ALA A 56 -9.37 5.04 2.19
CA ALA A 56 -9.32 3.62 2.59
C ALA A 56 -9.75 3.38 4.04
N PHE A 57 -9.27 4.24 4.94
CA PHE A 57 -9.62 4.19 6.36
C PHE A 57 -11.13 4.41 6.54
N PHE A 58 -11.74 5.39 5.87
CA PHE A 58 -13.19 5.58 5.89
C PHE A 58 -13.96 4.42 5.23
N ILE A 59 -13.44 3.85 4.14
CA ILE A 59 -14.03 2.67 3.48
C ILE A 59 -14.09 1.49 4.47
N SER A 60 -13.08 1.33 5.32
CA SER A 60 -13.00 0.22 6.28
C SER A 60 -14.21 0.12 7.23
N PHE A 61 -14.74 1.26 7.68
CA PHE A 61 -15.91 1.32 8.57
C PHE A 61 -17.23 0.95 7.90
N ARG A 62 -17.28 0.89 6.56
CA ARG A 62 -18.45 0.40 5.84
C ARG A 62 -18.47 -1.12 5.67
N SER A 63 -17.37 -1.81 5.99
CA SER A 63 -17.32 -3.27 5.94
C SER A 63 -18.15 -3.88 7.07
N PRO A 64 -19.12 -4.78 6.78
CA PRO A 64 -19.86 -5.49 7.81
C PRO A 64 -19.01 -6.55 8.54
N LEU A 65 -17.84 -6.87 7.99
CA LEU A 65 -16.91 -7.86 8.55
C LEU A 65 -15.88 -7.17 9.44
N ILE A 66 -16.03 -7.31 10.76
CA ILE A 66 -15.21 -6.63 11.78
C ILE A 66 -13.70 -6.90 11.61
N LEU A 67 -13.32 -8.14 11.29
CA LEU A 67 -11.92 -8.52 11.10
C LEU A 67 -11.31 -7.87 9.85
N ALA A 68 -12.09 -7.76 8.78
CA ALA A 68 -11.64 -7.08 7.56
C ALA A 68 -11.61 -5.56 7.73
N ALA A 69 -12.58 -4.99 8.44
CA ALA A 69 -12.62 -3.58 8.80
C ALA A 69 -11.37 -3.20 9.61
N ALA A 70 -11.06 -3.95 10.67
CA ALA A 70 -9.89 -3.73 11.52
C ALA A 70 -8.58 -3.84 10.73
N GLY A 71 -8.39 -4.90 9.95
CA GLY A 71 -7.18 -5.08 9.15
C GLY A 71 -6.97 -3.96 8.13
N THR A 72 -8.04 -3.55 7.43
CA THR A 72 -8.00 -2.45 6.45
C THR A 72 -7.70 -1.11 7.13
N ALA A 73 -8.31 -0.84 8.28
CA ALA A 73 -8.07 0.38 9.05
C ALA A 73 -6.60 0.47 9.51
N ILE A 74 -6.04 -0.63 10.02
CA ILE A 74 -4.65 -0.69 10.48
C ILE A 74 -3.68 -0.50 9.29
N GLN A 75 -3.89 -1.19 8.18
CA GLN A 75 -3.05 -1.02 6.98
C GLN A 75 -3.09 0.42 6.46
N SER A 76 -4.27 1.03 6.43
CA SER A 76 -4.45 2.42 6.01
C SER A 76 -3.75 3.40 6.96
N ALA A 77 -3.81 3.18 8.28
CA ALA A 77 -3.10 4.01 9.23
C ALA A 77 -1.57 3.86 9.07
N LEU A 78 -1.07 2.63 8.99
CA LEU A 78 0.36 2.36 8.80
C LEU A 78 0.87 2.92 7.47
N TRP A 79 0.07 2.86 6.40
CA TRP A 79 0.48 3.34 5.09
C TRP A 79 0.66 4.86 5.09
N LEU A 80 -0.26 5.58 5.75
CA LEU A 80 -0.14 7.01 5.97
C LEU A 80 1.08 7.34 6.84
N ILE A 81 1.24 6.67 7.99
CA ILE A 81 2.33 6.91 8.95
C ILE A 81 3.70 6.69 8.31
N THR A 82 3.88 5.55 7.63
CA THR A 82 5.15 5.20 6.97
C THR A 82 5.50 6.19 5.87
N THR A 83 4.52 6.66 5.11
CA THR A 83 4.71 7.68 4.06
C THR A 83 5.09 9.03 4.65
N LEU A 84 4.44 9.44 5.74
CA LEU A 84 4.79 10.68 6.45
C LEU A 84 6.21 10.62 7.04
N PHE A 85 6.62 9.48 7.58
CA PHE A 85 7.99 9.31 8.05
C PHE A 85 9.02 9.26 6.92
N ALA A 86 8.67 8.70 5.76
CA ALA A 86 9.51 8.76 4.58
C ALA A 86 9.73 10.22 4.15
N TRP A 87 8.66 11.01 4.11
CA TRP A 87 8.74 12.44 3.79
C TRP A 87 9.54 13.23 4.83
N ARG A 88 9.28 13.04 6.13
CA ARG A 88 10.04 13.69 7.21
C ARG A 88 11.52 13.36 7.16
N SER A 89 11.88 12.12 6.83
CA SER A 89 13.28 11.68 6.75
C SER A 89 14.02 12.38 5.60
N ILE A 90 13.40 12.50 4.43
CA ILE A 90 14.02 13.20 3.29
C ILE A 90 14.15 14.70 3.52
N MET A 91 13.20 15.33 4.23
CA MET A 91 13.33 16.75 4.63
C MET A 91 14.52 16.97 5.58
N LYS A 92 14.83 15.99 6.42
CA LYS A 92 16.03 15.96 7.27
C LYS A 92 17.31 15.51 6.53
N LYS A 93 17.23 15.29 5.21
CA LYS A 93 18.31 14.74 4.37
C LYS A 93 18.83 13.36 4.82
N ASP A 94 18.05 12.62 5.61
CA ASP A 94 18.37 11.25 6.05
C ASP A 94 17.89 10.25 4.98
N ILE A 95 18.74 10.04 3.97
CA ILE A 95 18.43 9.20 2.80
C ILE A 95 18.22 7.74 3.19
N ILE A 96 18.99 7.25 4.17
CA ILE A 96 18.90 5.86 4.63
C ILE A 96 17.52 5.64 5.26
N LYS A 97 17.12 6.47 6.24
CA LYS A 97 15.78 6.34 6.83
C LYS A 97 14.67 6.59 5.82
N HIS A 98 14.82 7.57 4.93
CA HIS A 98 13.87 7.80 3.84
C HIS A 98 13.63 6.53 3.03
N SER A 99 14.70 5.87 2.56
CA SER A 99 14.59 4.64 1.76
C SER A 99 13.91 3.50 2.53
N GLN A 100 14.22 3.34 3.82
CA GLN A 100 13.60 2.31 4.66
C GLN A 100 12.12 2.58 4.89
N TRP A 101 11.71 3.83 5.12
CA TRP A 101 10.30 4.21 5.25
C TRP A 101 9.54 4.11 3.92
N MET A 102 10.18 4.46 2.80
CA MET A 102 9.60 4.26 1.47
C MET A 102 9.35 2.79 1.16
N LEU A 103 10.25 1.88 1.57
CA LEU A 103 10.04 0.45 1.37
C LEU A 103 8.82 -0.05 2.15
N ARG A 104 8.64 0.38 3.41
CA ARG A 104 7.45 0.06 4.22
C ARG A 104 6.17 0.61 3.60
N SER A 105 6.19 1.87 3.17
CA SER A 105 5.07 2.52 2.52
C SER A 105 4.67 1.77 1.25
N TYR A 106 5.64 1.44 0.39
CA TYR A 106 5.35 0.75 -0.86
C TYR A 106 4.91 -0.70 -0.66
N ALA A 107 5.45 -1.39 0.35
CA ALA A 107 4.97 -2.72 0.74
C ALA A 107 3.47 -2.71 1.08
N LEU A 108 2.98 -1.66 1.75
CA LEU A 108 1.55 -1.50 2.03
C LEU A 108 0.72 -1.19 0.78
N VAL A 109 1.30 -0.59 -0.26
CA VAL A 109 0.62 -0.45 -1.57
C VAL A 109 0.40 -1.82 -2.23
N LEU A 110 1.36 -2.74 -2.07
CA LEU A 110 1.31 -4.08 -2.65
C LEU A 110 0.25 -5.01 -2.03
N THR A 111 -0.35 -4.61 -0.90
CA THR A 111 -1.50 -5.31 -0.28
C THR A 111 -2.64 -5.53 -1.28
N ALA A 112 -2.99 -4.49 -2.05
CA ALA A 112 -4.17 -4.48 -2.89
C ALA A 112 -3.99 -5.34 -4.17
N PRO A 113 -2.85 -5.30 -4.87
CA PRO A 113 -2.52 -6.26 -5.92
C PRO A 113 -2.43 -7.70 -5.40
N LEU A 114 -1.83 -7.93 -4.22
CA LEU A 114 -1.74 -9.26 -3.62
C LEU A 114 -3.12 -9.87 -3.37
N LEU A 115 -4.04 -9.11 -2.77
CA LEU A 115 -5.44 -9.51 -2.58
C LEU A 115 -6.08 -9.96 -3.91
N ARG A 116 -5.88 -9.20 -4.98
CA ARG A 116 -6.44 -9.51 -6.32
C ARG A 116 -5.84 -10.79 -6.89
N LEU A 117 -4.53 -11.00 -6.72
CA LEU A 117 -3.87 -12.24 -7.13
C LEU A 117 -4.41 -13.45 -6.36
N CYS A 118 -4.63 -13.33 -5.04
CA CYS A 118 -5.24 -14.39 -4.24
C CYS A 118 -6.64 -14.76 -4.72
N ILE A 119 -7.48 -13.76 -5.06
CA ILE A 119 -8.84 -13.99 -5.60
C ILE A 119 -8.77 -14.70 -6.97
N VAL A 120 -7.88 -14.25 -7.86
CA VAL A 120 -7.68 -14.88 -9.18
C VAL A 120 -7.21 -16.33 -9.01
N PHE A 121 -6.28 -16.58 -8.09
CA PHE A 121 -5.78 -17.92 -7.80
C PHE A 121 -6.88 -18.84 -7.23
N LEU A 122 -7.71 -18.37 -6.29
CA LEU A 122 -8.84 -19.17 -5.80
C LEU A 122 -9.75 -19.60 -6.95
N LYS A 123 -10.16 -18.64 -7.79
CA LYS A 123 -11.10 -18.90 -8.88
C LYS A 123 -10.54 -19.86 -9.94
N TYR A 124 -9.34 -19.57 -10.45
CA TYR A 124 -8.81 -20.26 -11.63
C TYR A 124 -7.77 -21.33 -11.30
N GLY A 125 -7.10 -21.25 -10.15
CA GLY A 125 -6.10 -22.22 -9.71
C GLY A 125 -6.68 -23.32 -8.82
N ALA A 126 -7.55 -22.96 -7.87
CA ALA A 126 -8.14 -23.90 -6.92
C ALA A 126 -9.59 -24.28 -7.25
N GLY A 127 -10.24 -23.61 -8.19
CA GLY A 127 -11.67 -23.83 -8.51
C GLY A 127 -12.63 -23.44 -7.38
N ILE A 128 -12.20 -22.56 -6.47
CA ILE A 128 -12.95 -22.14 -5.30
C ILE A 128 -13.72 -20.87 -5.61
N ASP A 129 -15.03 -20.87 -5.34
CA ASP A 129 -15.86 -19.67 -5.43
C ASP A 129 -15.61 -18.76 -4.22
N TYR A 130 -14.87 -17.68 -4.46
CA TYR A 130 -14.61 -16.63 -3.49
C TYR A 130 -15.88 -15.93 -3.02
N GLN A 131 -16.87 -15.71 -3.89
CA GLN A 131 -18.09 -14.98 -3.55
C GLN A 131 -18.99 -15.80 -2.63
N ALA A 132 -19.12 -17.09 -2.90
CA ALA A 132 -19.84 -18.02 -2.02
C ALA A 132 -19.24 -18.09 -0.60
N ASN A 133 -17.95 -17.80 -0.46
CA ASN A 133 -17.20 -17.90 0.81
C ASN A 133 -16.60 -16.55 1.25
N PHE A 134 -17.21 -15.44 0.85
CA PHE A 134 -16.67 -14.08 1.04
C PHE A 134 -16.31 -13.78 2.50
N ASN A 135 -17.19 -14.17 3.43
CA ASN A 135 -17.02 -13.90 4.86
C ASN A 135 -15.78 -14.56 5.46
N PHE A 136 -15.29 -15.65 4.86
CA PHE A 136 -14.08 -16.35 5.30
C PHE A 136 -12.84 -15.79 4.60
N TYR A 137 -12.86 -15.71 3.27
CA TYR A 137 -11.67 -15.34 2.49
C TYR A 137 -11.32 -13.86 2.55
N TYR A 138 -12.32 -12.96 2.60
CA TYR A 138 -12.03 -11.53 2.57
C TYR A 138 -11.23 -11.05 3.79
N PRO A 139 -11.62 -11.35 5.05
CA PRO A 139 -10.79 -11.00 6.20
C PRO A 139 -9.40 -11.64 6.14
N LEU A 140 -9.33 -12.93 5.78
CA LEU A 140 -8.06 -13.65 5.66
C LEU A 140 -7.10 -12.92 4.71
N PHE A 141 -7.57 -12.52 3.53
CA PHE A 141 -6.73 -11.87 2.54
C PHE A 141 -6.35 -10.43 2.92
N VAL A 142 -7.23 -9.70 3.61
CA VAL A 142 -6.87 -8.41 4.21
C VAL A 142 -5.68 -8.58 5.16
N TRP A 143 -5.70 -9.59 6.03
CA TRP A 143 -4.59 -9.85 6.96
C TRP A 143 -3.34 -10.40 6.26
N LEU A 144 -3.48 -11.24 5.23
CA LEU A 144 -2.34 -11.62 4.38
C LEU A 144 -1.73 -10.42 3.65
N GLY A 145 -2.48 -9.34 3.46
CA GLY A 145 -1.97 -8.07 2.97
C GLY A 145 -0.81 -7.50 3.79
N PHE A 146 -0.62 -7.89 5.05
CA PHE A 146 0.57 -7.48 5.81
C PHE A 146 1.86 -8.19 5.39
N LEU A 147 1.78 -9.28 4.62
CA LEU A 147 2.93 -10.09 4.25
C LEU A 147 4.04 -9.29 3.53
N PRO A 148 3.75 -8.44 2.52
CA PRO A 148 4.77 -7.58 1.92
C PRO A 148 5.47 -6.66 2.93
N LEU A 149 4.74 -6.14 3.93
CA LEU A 149 5.33 -5.31 4.98
C LEU A 149 6.27 -6.12 5.88
N VAL A 150 5.87 -7.34 6.26
CA VAL A 150 6.73 -8.26 7.02
C VAL A 150 8.01 -8.58 6.24
N LEU A 151 7.91 -8.84 4.94
CA LEU A 151 9.07 -9.08 4.07
C LEU A 151 9.96 -7.83 3.97
N ALA A 152 9.36 -6.63 3.89
CA ALA A 152 10.10 -5.37 3.91
C ALA A 152 10.87 -5.17 5.21
N GLU A 153 10.27 -5.46 6.37
CA GLU A 153 10.96 -5.38 7.67
C GLU A 153 12.12 -6.36 7.76
N PHE A 154 11.90 -7.62 7.33
CA PHE A 154 12.96 -8.63 7.29
C PHE A 154 14.13 -8.18 6.42
N TYR A 155 13.85 -7.64 5.22
CA TYR A 155 14.87 -7.08 4.34
C TYR A 155 15.63 -5.94 5.01
N ILE A 156 14.94 -4.98 5.64
CA ILE A 156 15.58 -3.84 6.32
C ILE A 156 16.45 -4.32 7.48
N TYR A 157 15.97 -5.27 8.28
CA TYR A 157 16.71 -5.83 9.41
C TYR A 157 17.99 -6.54 8.94
N SER A 158 17.90 -7.38 7.90
CA SER A 158 19.04 -8.12 7.33
C SER A 158 20.16 -7.22 6.78
N ARG A 159 19.85 -5.95 6.49
CA ARG A 159 20.79 -4.95 5.98
C ARG A 159 21.38 -4.07 7.09
N ARG A 160 20.88 -4.13 8.32
CA ARG A 160 21.44 -3.41 9.49
C ARG A 160 22.55 -4.18 10.19
N THR A 161 22.59 -5.49 10.00
CA THR A 161 23.56 -6.41 10.64
C THR A 161 24.82 -6.64 9.80
N LYS A 162 25.05 -5.81 8.78
CA LYS A 162 26.28 -5.72 8.00
C LYS A 162 26.80 -4.29 8.07
#